data_AF-A0A7U2N0B3-F1
#
_entry.id   AF-A0A7U2N0B3-F1
#
_cell.length_a   1.000
_cell.length_b   1.000
_cell.length_c   1.000
_cell.angle_alpha   90.00
_cell.angle_beta   90.00
_cell.angle_gamma   90.00
#
_symmetry.space_group_name_H-M   'P 1'
#
loop_
_entity.id
_entity.type
_entity.pdbx_description
1 polymer ?
#
loop_
_entity_poly.entity_id
_entity_poly.type
_entity_poly.pdbx_seq_one_letter_code
_entity_poly.pdbx_strand_id
1 'polypeptide(L)'
;MFRSLSRLTGSLAHLRQRDDREAQRGKAFGVLCDTFTRLKDMSSVYVQPNEFESLPVKIDIKVLPINDVTIEETPRATARNDSNFFLPLSRESISSKYKMNLESPEIRKRFSEVNQLTDGNCPALVKIGCWNEEEYLDSIVYQLMWEADVVPRMGTDGNSRPLRVVTGWKSPGFAFEARFEPCLHPYFPPYSEPAYCWVKGGLPHIKIAVYNTSNGDPILLLRSEVVTIIAAIATRLMDEGLEKHLVIPVMLISFMAPAHGRVIIAHYDGHRLRIQMSNLVPCSSDDRASWDFFARYLASDANPKADTSMFGGY
;
A
#
# COMPACT_ATOMS: atom_id res chain seq x y z
N MET A 1 -13.87 29.02 -42.28
CA MET A 1 -13.91 27.54 -42.39
C MET A 1 -12.76 26.80 -41.68
N PHE A 2 -11.53 27.33 -41.60
CA PHE A 2 -10.38 26.59 -41.04
C PHE A 2 -10.38 26.33 -39.51
N ARG A 3 -11.12 27.09 -38.68
CA ARG A 3 -11.21 26.86 -37.23
C ARG A 3 -12.10 25.67 -36.82
N SER A 4 -12.94 25.17 -37.73
CA SER A 4 -13.87 24.05 -37.45
C SER A 4 -13.20 22.69 -37.63
N LEU A 5 -12.36 22.55 -38.65
CA LEU A 5 -11.66 21.30 -38.97
C LEU A 5 -10.54 20.96 -37.97
N SER A 6 -9.85 21.96 -37.40
CA SER A 6 -8.84 21.75 -36.36
C SER A 6 -9.44 21.26 -35.04
N ARG A 7 -10.67 21.71 -34.72
CA ARG A 7 -11.42 21.23 -33.54
C ARG A 7 -11.92 19.79 -33.72
N LEU A 8 -12.40 19.44 -34.91
CA LEU A 8 -12.84 18.08 -35.23
C LEU A 8 -11.68 17.08 -35.25
N THR A 9 -10.54 17.44 -35.82
CA THR A 9 -9.34 16.60 -35.84
C THR A 9 -8.75 16.40 -34.43
N GLY A 10 -8.71 17.44 -33.60
CA GLY A 10 -8.34 17.31 -32.18
C GLY A 10 -9.30 16.42 -31.40
N SER A 11 -10.62 16.55 -31.63
CA SER A 11 -11.64 15.71 -30.99
C SER A 11 -11.50 14.23 -31.38
N LEU A 12 -11.25 13.93 -32.65
CA LEU A 12 -11.06 12.55 -33.14
C LEU A 12 -9.77 11.92 -32.62
N ALA A 13 -8.69 12.70 -32.51
CA ALA A 13 -7.43 12.23 -31.93
C ALA A 13 -7.58 11.89 -30.44
N HIS A 14 -8.28 12.73 -29.68
CA HIS A 14 -8.58 12.46 -28.27
C HIS A 14 -9.46 11.23 -28.06
N LEU A 15 -10.46 11.00 -28.92
CA LEU A 15 -11.29 9.80 -28.87
C LEU A 15 -10.46 8.53 -29.12
N ARG A 16 -9.65 8.51 -30.18
CA ARG A 16 -8.75 7.37 -30.47
C ARG A 16 -7.81 7.06 -29.32
N GLN A 17 -7.20 8.09 -28.73
CA GLN A 17 -6.29 7.91 -27.59
C GLN A 17 -7.01 7.33 -26.36
N ARG A 18 -8.28 7.69 -26.14
CA ARG A 18 -9.11 7.11 -25.07
C ARG A 18 -9.40 5.64 -25.35
N ASP A 19 -9.84 5.32 -26.56
CA ASP A 19 -10.16 3.95 -26.98
C ASP A 19 -8.93 3.04 -26.88
N ASP A 20 -7.75 3.52 -27.31
CA ASP A 20 -6.48 2.80 -27.20
C ASP A 20 -6.12 2.52 -25.73
N ARG A 21 -6.34 3.50 -24.83
CA ARG A 21 -6.07 3.34 -23.41
C ARG A 21 -7.05 2.37 -22.75
N GLU A 22 -8.33 2.45 -23.09
CA GLU A 22 -9.34 1.51 -22.59
C GLU A 22 -9.01 0.07 -23.00
N ALA A 23 -8.62 -0.15 -24.26
CA ALA A 23 -8.16 -1.44 -24.75
C ALA A 23 -6.91 -1.93 -23.98
N GLN A 24 -5.95 -1.05 -23.70
CA GLN A 24 -4.78 -1.37 -22.87
C GLN A 24 -5.14 -1.72 -21.43
N ARG A 25 -6.09 -1.00 -20.81
CA ARG A 25 -6.62 -1.32 -19.47
C ARG A 25 -7.28 -2.68 -19.45
N GLY A 26 -8.14 -2.97 -20.43
CA GLY A 26 -8.82 -4.27 -20.55
C GLY A 26 -7.83 -5.42 -20.71
N LYS A 27 -6.79 -5.25 -21.54
CA LYS A 27 -5.72 -6.24 -21.70
C LYS A 27 -4.94 -6.45 -20.41
N ALA A 28 -4.53 -5.38 -19.73
CA ALA A 28 -3.81 -5.46 -18.47
C ALA A 28 -4.66 -6.14 -17.39
N PHE A 29 -5.93 -5.78 -17.27
CA PHE A 29 -6.88 -6.40 -16.35
C PHE A 29 -7.01 -7.91 -16.60
N GLY A 30 -7.16 -8.33 -17.86
CA GLY A 30 -7.25 -9.76 -18.21
C GLY A 30 -6.01 -10.54 -17.77
N VAL A 31 -4.82 -10.06 -18.14
CA VAL A 31 -3.54 -10.71 -17.80
C VAL A 31 -3.30 -10.76 -16.28
N LEU A 32 -3.71 -9.72 -15.55
CA LEU A 32 -3.65 -9.69 -14.08
C LEU A 32 -4.63 -10.68 -13.45
N CYS A 33 -5.85 -10.80 -13.99
CA CYS A 33 -6.82 -11.81 -13.53
C CYS A 33 -6.32 -13.25 -13.77
N ASP A 34 -5.69 -13.51 -14.91
CA ASP A 34 -5.11 -14.83 -15.21
C ASP A 34 -3.97 -15.15 -14.25
N THR A 35 -3.12 -14.15 -13.95
CA THR A 35 -2.03 -14.28 -12.98
C THR A 35 -2.56 -14.50 -11.57
N PHE A 36 -3.59 -13.75 -11.17
CA PHE A 36 -4.28 -13.94 -9.88
C PHE A 36 -4.82 -15.36 -9.75
N THR A 37 -5.50 -15.87 -10.78
CA THR A 37 -6.08 -17.22 -10.79
C THR A 37 -5.00 -18.28 -10.61
N ARG A 38 -3.87 -18.16 -11.34
CA ARG A 38 -2.72 -19.06 -11.19
C ARG A 38 -2.15 -19.05 -9.77
N LEU A 39 -1.95 -17.86 -9.19
CA LEU A 39 -1.43 -17.71 -7.83
C LEU A 39 -2.40 -18.25 -6.79
N LYS A 40 -3.70 -17.98 -6.93
CA LYS A 40 -4.77 -18.48 -6.04
C LYS A 40 -4.73 -20.00 -5.88
N ASP A 41 -4.41 -20.73 -6.94
CA ASP A 41 -4.44 -22.19 -6.96
C ASP A 41 -3.09 -22.83 -6.56
N MET A 42 -2.05 -22.03 -6.31
CA MET A 42 -0.77 -22.53 -5.79
C MET A 42 -0.90 -22.98 -4.34
N SER A 43 -0.28 -24.13 -4.03
CA SER A 43 -0.24 -24.69 -2.67
C SER A 43 0.81 -24.05 -1.77
N SER A 44 1.86 -23.46 -2.36
CA SER A 44 2.92 -22.79 -1.60
C SER A 44 2.42 -21.50 -0.95
N VAL A 45 2.85 -21.25 0.29
CA VAL A 45 2.57 -20.00 1.01
C VAL A 45 3.42 -18.84 0.47
N TYR A 46 4.61 -19.16 -0.04
CA TYR A 46 5.55 -18.20 -0.61
C TYR A 46 5.60 -18.33 -2.11
N VAL A 47 5.78 -17.21 -2.82
CA VAL A 47 6.01 -17.24 -4.27
C VAL A 47 7.48 -17.55 -4.53
N GLN A 48 7.73 -18.72 -5.10
CA GLN A 48 9.08 -19.20 -5.37
C GLN A 48 9.64 -18.62 -6.67
N PRO A 49 10.96 -18.39 -6.78
CA PRO A 49 11.56 -17.83 -8.00
C PRO A 49 11.29 -18.63 -9.27
N ASN A 50 11.24 -19.95 -9.18
CA ASN A 50 10.92 -20.85 -10.30
C ASN A 50 9.44 -20.80 -10.72
N GLU A 51 8.54 -20.41 -9.83
CA GLU A 51 7.12 -20.27 -10.14
C GLU A 51 6.86 -19.05 -11.03
N PHE A 52 7.72 -18.02 -10.99
CA PHE A 52 7.61 -16.81 -11.83
C PHE A 52 7.63 -17.09 -13.32
N GLU A 53 8.28 -18.16 -13.77
CA GLU A 53 8.35 -18.50 -15.20
C GLU A 53 7.02 -19.04 -15.74
N SER A 54 6.17 -19.57 -14.87
CA SER A 54 4.88 -20.16 -15.20
C SER A 54 3.72 -19.14 -15.18
N LEU A 55 3.96 -17.95 -14.65
CA LEU A 55 2.95 -16.90 -14.50
C LEU A 55 2.79 -16.10 -15.81
N PRO A 56 1.55 -15.69 -16.16
CA PRO A 56 1.31 -14.79 -17.30
C PRO A 56 2.07 -13.46 -17.17
N VAL A 57 2.20 -12.95 -15.94
CA VAL A 57 3.01 -11.78 -15.60
C VAL A 57 4.27 -12.21 -14.86
N LYS A 58 5.43 -11.80 -15.38
CA LYS A 58 6.71 -11.97 -14.68
C LYS A 58 6.79 -10.98 -13.52
N ILE A 59 7.24 -11.46 -12.37
CA ILE A 59 7.47 -10.65 -11.17
C ILE A 59 8.96 -10.28 -11.12
N ASP A 60 9.24 -9.00 -10.95
CA ASP A 60 10.60 -8.48 -10.75
C ASP A 60 10.69 -7.86 -9.36
N ILE A 61 11.48 -8.48 -8.48
CA ILE A 61 11.63 -8.06 -7.08
C ILE A 61 12.96 -7.36 -6.91
N LYS A 62 12.91 -6.18 -6.30
CA LYS A 62 14.08 -5.40 -5.90
C LYS A 62 14.02 -5.05 -4.42
N VAL A 63 15.17 -4.78 -3.84
CA VAL A 63 15.24 -4.20 -2.50
C VAL A 63 14.69 -2.78 -2.58
N LEU A 64 13.77 -2.45 -1.67
CA LEU A 64 13.34 -1.08 -1.44
C LEU A 64 14.49 -0.35 -0.72
N PRO A 65 15.14 0.65 -1.33
CA PRO A 65 16.18 1.39 -0.65
C PRO A 65 15.55 2.09 0.56
N ILE A 66 15.98 1.72 1.77
CA ILE A 66 15.64 2.42 3.00
C ILE A 66 16.42 3.73 2.95
N ASN A 67 15.83 4.71 2.27
CA ASN A 67 16.41 6.02 2.12
C ASN A 67 16.48 6.68 3.51
N ASP A 68 17.69 6.71 4.08
CA ASP A 68 18.14 7.63 5.14
C ASP A 68 18.17 9.08 4.63
N VAL A 69 17.21 9.47 3.80
CA VAL A 69 17.16 10.84 3.30
C VAL A 69 16.64 11.67 4.46
N THR A 70 17.57 12.31 5.15
CA THR A 70 17.43 13.66 5.67
C THR A 70 16.92 14.52 4.52
N ILE A 71 15.61 14.47 4.28
CA ILE A 71 14.91 15.47 3.50
C ILE A 71 14.86 16.67 4.45
N GLU A 72 16.00 17.36 4.60
CA GLU A 72 15.92 18.81 4.73
C GLU A 72 15.04 19.24 3.56
N GLU A 73 13.90 19.83 3.90
CA GLU A 73 12.84 20.32 3.02
C GLU A 73 13.31 20.45 1.57
N THR A 74 13.15 19.41 0.73
CA THR A 74 13.88 19.44 -0.54
C THR A 74 13.27 20.54 -1.40
N PRO A 75 14.06 21.53 -1.84
CA PRO A 75 13.67 22.39 -2.93
C PRO A 75 13.40 21.51 -4.15
N ARG A 76 12.46 21.94 -4.99
CA ARG A 76 12.17 21.31 -6.28
C ARG A 76 13.49 21.00 -7.03
N ALA A 77 13.74 19.72 -7.33
CA ALA A 77 14.88 19.13 -8.06
C ALA A 77 15.98 18.61 -7.12
N THR A 78 16.35 17.32 -7.12
CA THR A 78 16.77 16.49 -8.26
C THR A 78 16.62 15.01 -7.92
N ALA A 79 15.76 14.29 -8.66
CA ALA A 79 15.79 12.84 -8.75
C ALA A 79 15.38 12.47 -10.19
N ARG A 80 16.36 12.49 -11.09
CA ARG A 80 16.25 11.86 -12.41
C ARG A 80 16.86 10.47 -12.26
N ASN A 81 16.01 9.49 -11.97
CA ASN A 81 16.03 8.09 -12.44
C ASN A 81 14.92 7.30 -11.72
N ASP A 82 14.00 6.77 -12.52
CA ASP A 82 13.06 5.66 -12.32
C ASP A 82 12.09 5.67 -11.11
N SER A 83 10.90 6.22 -11.38
CA SER A 83 9.56 5.80 -10.88
C SER A 83 9.35 5.49 -9.39
N ASN A 84 9.85 6.34 -8.48
CA ASN A 84 9.32 6.36 -7.11
C ASN A 84 7.90 6.95 -7.10
N PHE A 85 6.86 6.11 -7.11
CA PHE A 85 5.45 6.54 -7.07
C PHE A 85 5.03 7.14 -5.73
N PHE A 86 5.73 6.79 -4.65
CA PHE A 86 5.46 7.29 -3.31
C PHE A 86 6.68 8.05 -2.78
N LEU A 87 6.43 9.13 -2.05
CA LEU A 87 7.43 9.97 -1.40
C LEU A 87 7.25 9.90 0.12
N PRO A 88 7.91 8.96 0.82
CA PRO A 88 7.80 8.82 2.27
C PRO A 88 8.19 10.11 2.99
N LEU A 89 7.53 10.38 4.12
CA LEU A 89 7.95 11.48 4.98
C LEU A 89 9.38 11.23 5.52
N SER A 90 10.11 12.30 5.82
CA SER A 90 11.43 12.20 6.43
C SER A 90 11.34 11.70 7.88
N ARG A 91 12.46 11.20 8.42
CA ARG A 91 12.53 10.86 9.85
C ARG A 91 12.17 12.07 10.72
N GLU A 92 12.78 13.21 10.40
CA GLU A 92 12.55 14.48 11.11
C GLU A 92 11.08 14.95 11.02
N SER A 93 10.43 14.72 9.88
CA SER A 93 9.01 15.04 9.73
C SER A 93 8.16 14.28 10.75
N ILE A 94 8.42 13.00 11.00
CA ILE A 94 7.67 12.21 11.98
C ILE A 94 8.13 12.47 13.41
N SER A 95 9.44 12.54 13.66
CA SER A 95 9.98 12.65 15.02
C SER A 95 9.87 14.05 15.63
N SER A 96 9.83 15.10 14.79
CA SER A 96 9.82 16.50 15.24
C SER A 96 8.54 17.22 14.81
N LYS A 97 8.37 17.44 13.49
CA LYS A 97 7.32 18.32 12.95
C LYS A 97 5.91 17.78 13.23
N TYR A 98 5.68 16.51 12.91
CA TYR A 98 4.40 15.79 13.04
C TYR A 98 4.45 14.75 14.15
N LYS A 99 5.17 15.04 15.24
CA LYS A 99 5.17 14.18 16.42
C LYS A 99 3.75 14.00 16.96
N MET A 100 3.49 12.87 17.60
CA MET A 100 2.19 12.60 18.23
C MET A 100 1.89 13.67 19.30
N ASN A 101 0.69 14.24 19.25
CA ASN A 101 0.19 15.12 20.29
C ASN A 101 -0.58 14.30 21.32
N LEU A 102 0.10 13.94 22.42
CA LEU A 102 -0.43 13.14 23.52
C LEU A 102 -0.66 13.98 24.80
N GLU A 103 -0.92 15.29 24.63
CA GLU A 103 -1.18 16.20 25.75
C GLU A 103 -2.48 15.86 26.50
N SER A 104 -3.52 15.42 25.78
CA SER A 104 -4.77 14.92 26.39
C SER A 104 -4.51 13.61 27.16
N PRO A 105 -4.93 13.51 28.44
CA PRO A 105 -4.85 12.27 29.21
C PRO A 105 -5.62 11.11 28.57
N GLU A 106 -6.77 11.39 27.97
CA GLU A 106 -7.62 10.40 27.30
C GLU A 106 -6.93 9.80 26.08
N ILE A 107 -6.36 10.65 25.22
CA ILE A 107 -5.62 10.22 24.03
C ILE A 107 -4.36 9.46 24.42
N ARG A 108 -3.62 9.93 25.43
CA ARG A 108 -2.42 9.25 25.94
C ARG A 108 -2.73 7.86 26.49
N LYS A 109 -3.80 7.76 27.30
CA LYS A 109 -4.25 6.48 27.85
C LYS A 109 -4.62 5.54 26.71
N ARG A 110 -5.41 6.01 25.75
CA ARG A 110 -5.84 5.17 24.62
C ARG A 110 -4.67 4.73 23.75
N PHE A 111 -3.71 5.62 23.45
CA PHE A 111 -2.48 5.25 22.74
C PHE A 111 -1.72 4.15 23.46
N SER A 112 -1.55 4.28 24.79
CA SER A 112 -0.87 3.27 25.59
C SER A 112 -1.59 1.91 25.56
N GLU A 113 -2.92 1.91 25.60
CA GLU A 113 -3.72 0.69 25.48
C GLU A 113 -3.51 0.01 24.12
N VAL A 114 -3.58 0.76 23.02
CA VAL A 114 -3.39 0.21 21.67
C VAL A 114 -1.95 -0.27 21.47
N ASN A 115 -0.96 0.49 21.92
CA ASN A 115 0.45 0.13 21.80
C ASN A 115 0.76 -1.19 22.53
N GLN A 116 0.20 -1.41 23.71
CA GLN A 116 0.37 -2.65 24.49
C GLN A 116 -0.24 -3.88 23.82
N LEU A 117 -1.22 -3.73 22.91
CA LEU A 117 -1.75 -4.88 22.16
C LEU A 117 -0.69 -5.52 21.27
N THR A 118 0.32 -4.75 20.86
CA THR A 118 1.38 -5.19 19.94
C THR A 118 2.45 -6.08 20.58
N ASP A 119 2.41 -6.29 21.90
CA ASP A 119 3.32 -7.22 22.60
C ASP A 119 2.72 -8.62 22.79
N GLY A 120 1.50 -8.81 22.30
CA GLY A 120 0.80 -10.07 22.32
C GLY A 120 0.38 -10.62 23.69
N ASN A 121 0.54 -9.82 24.76
CA ASN A 121 0.29 -10.22 26.14
C ASN A 121 -0.68 -9.28 26.86
N CYS A 122 -1.63 -8.66 26.13
CA CYS A 122 -2.62 -7.77 26.74
C CYS A 122 -3.40 -8.51 27.84
N PRO A 123 -3.26 -8.14 29.13
CA PRO A 123 -3.87 -8.90 30.22
C PRO A 123 -5.39 -8.99 30.13
N ALA A 124 -6.03 -7.99 29.52
CA ALA A 124 -7.48 -7.97 29.31
C ALA A 124 -7.93 -9.03 28.28
N LEU A 125 -7.20 -9.20 27.18
CA LEU A 125 -7.53 -10.16 26.10
C LEU A 125 -7.12 -11.60 26.45
N VAL A 126 -5.97 -11.76 27.11
CA VAL A 126 -5.54 -13.06 27.66
C VAL A 126 -6.56 -13.58 28.68
N LYS A 127 -7.12 -12.69 29.53
CA LYS A 127 -8.09 -13.06 30.58
C LYS A 127 -9.42 -13.57 30.04
N ILE A 128 -9.84 -13.16 28.84
CA ILE A 128 -11.10 -13.59 28.22
C ILE A 128 -10.93 -14.78 27.25
N GLY A 129 -9.70 -15.25 27.04
CA GLY A 129 -9.42 -16.45 26.24
C GLY A 129 -9.67 -16.32 24.73
N CYS A 130 -9.87 -15.09 24.22
CA CYS A 130 -10.08 -14.84 22.79
C CYS A 130 -8.78 -14.85 21.97
N TRP A 131 -7.64 -14.67 22.64
CA TRP A 131 -6.35 -14.46 22.00
C TRP A 131 -5.94 -15.58 21.03
N ASN A 132 -5.80 -15.23 19.75
CA ASN A 132 -5.22 -16.08 18.72
C ASN A 132 -4.28 -15.26 17.81
N GLU A 133 -3.52 -15.94 16.95
CA GLU A 133 -2.51 -15.30 16.08
C GLU A 133 -3.10 -14.28 15.11
N GLU A 134 -4.33 -14.48 14.66
CA GLU A 134 -5.07 -13.57 13.79
C GLU A 134 -5.41 -12.26 14.54
N GLU A 135 -6.05 -12.37 15.71
CA GLU A 135 -6.37 -11.22 16.57
C GLU A 135 -5.13 -10.42 16.97
N TYR A 136 -4.01 -11.11 17.18
CA TYR A 136 -2.74 -10.46 17.46
C TYR A 136 -2.25 -9.60 16.29
N LEU A 137 -2.19 -10.18 15.09
CA LEU A 137 -1.71 -9.48 13.92
C LEU A 137 -2.68 -8.39 13.46
N ASP A 138 -3.99 -8.58 13.63
CA ASP A 138 -4.98 -7.52 13.45
C ASP A 138 -4.73 -6.37 14.43
N SER A 139 -4.40 -6.65 15.69
CA SER A 139 -4.03 -5.61 16.66
C SER A 139 -2.78 -4.81 16.24
N ILE A 140 -1.80 -5.45 15.60
CA ILE A 140 -0.62 -4.77 15.03
C ILE A 140 -1.03 -3.86 13.88
N VAL A 141 -1.88 -4.33 12.97
CA VAL A 141 -2.40 -3.52 11.86
C VAL A 141 -3.28 -2.37 12.37
N TYR A 142 -4.07 -2.61 13.42
CA TYR A 142 -4.88 -1.62 14.10
C TYR A 142 -4.03 -0.50 14.72
N GLN A 143 -2.88 -0.81 15.34
CA GLN A 143 -1.93 0.20 15.83
C GLN A 143 -1.48 1.13 14.70
N LEU A 144 -1.11 0.59 13.53
CA LEU A 144 -0.70 1.40 12.39
C LEU A 144 -1.82 2.33 11.90
N MET A 145 -3.05 1.80 11.78
CA MET A 145 -4.22 2.61 11.43
C MET A 145 -4.45 3.70 12.47
N TRP A 146 -4.35 3.38 13.76
CA TRP A 146 -4.53 4.35 14.85
C TRP A 146 -3.53 5.51 14.71
N GLU A 147 -2.26 5.20 14.47
CA GLU A 147 -1.20 6.20 14.26
C GLU A 147 -1.44 7.11 13.06
N ALA A 148 -2.03 6.59 11.98
CA ALA A 148 -2.28 7.34 10.76
C ALA A 148 -3.59 8.15 10.79
N ASP A 149 -4.65 7.57 11.35
CA ASP A 149 -6.03 8.04 11.15
C ASP A 149 -6.64 8.62 12.42
N VAL A 150 -6.09 8.31 13.59
CA VAL A 150 -6.68 8.69 14.89
C VAL A 150 -5.79 9.63 15.69
N VAL A 151 -4.50 9.32 15.85
CA VAL A 151 -3.61 10.10 16.73
C VAL A 151 -3.44 11.54 16.24
N PRO A 152 -3.82 12.55 17.03
CA PRO A 152 -3.53 13.94 16.71
C PRO A 152 -2.03 14.17 16.51
N ARG A 153 -1.65 14.92 15.48
CA ARG A 153 -0.24 15.25 15.21
C ARG A 153 0.01 16.74 15.40
N MET A 154 1.15 17.07 15.99
CA MET A 154 1.66 18.45 16.00
C MET A 154 1.83 18.97 14.57
N GLY A 155 1.76 20.28 14.37
CA GLY A 155 1.94 20.91 13.06
C GLY A 155 0.77 20.69 12.08
N THR A 156 -0.32 20.06 12.52
CA THR A 156 -1.59 20.00 11.80
C THR A 156 -2.55 21.09 12.31
N ASP A 157 -3.69 21.30 11.65
CA ASP A 157 -4.66 22.31 12.05
C ASP A 157 -5.08 22.14 13.53
N GLY A 158 -4.73 23.14 14.34
CA GLY A 158 -4.95 23.14 15.78
C GLY A 158 -4.23 22.02 16.55
N ASN A 159 -3.20 21.39 15.97
CA ASN A 159 -2.52 20.20 16.49
C ASN A 159 -3.47 19.04 16.82
N SER A 160 -4.60 18.98 16.13
CA SER A 160 -5.74 18.11 16.47
C SER A 160 -6.01 17.05 15.40
N ARG A 161 -5.43 17.21 14.21
CA ARG A 161 -5.73 16.35 13.06
C ARG A 161 -4.72 15.20 12.98
N PRO A 162 -5.14 14.04 12.44
CA PRO A 162 -4.29 12.87 12.33
C PRO A 162 -3.32 12.94 11.16
N LEU A 163 -2.32 12.06 11.14
CA LEU A 163 -1.22 12.09 10.17
C LEU A 163 -1.70 12.00 8.71
N ARG A 164 -2.76 11.24 8.41
CA ARG A 164 -3.31 11.07 7.06
C ARG A 164 -3.66 12.38 6.36
N VAL A 165 -3.97 13.44 7.12
CA VAL A 165 -4.35 14.75 6.53
C VAL A 165 -3.15 15.49 5.96
N VAL A 166 -1.93 15.17 6.40
CA VAL A 166 -0.69 15.85 6.01
C VAL A 166 -0.47 15.75 4.50
N THR A 167 -0.76 14.59 3.91
CA THR A 167 -0.65 14.35 2.47
C THR A 167 -2.01 14.07 1.81
N GLY A 168 -3.11 14.26 2.53
CA GLY A 168 -4.47 14.21 2.00
C GLY A 168 -4.98 12.80 1.64
N TRP A 169 -4.54 11.76 2.34
CA TRP A 169 -5.09 10.41 2.18
C TRP A 169 -6.47 10.29 2.84
N LYS A 170 -7.34 9.51 2.19
CA LYS A 170 -8.65 9.15 2.70
C LYS A 170 -8.68 7.65 2.93
N SER A 171 -9.35 7.22 3.99
CA SER A 171 -9.69 5.82 4.26
C SER A 171 -11.20 5.64 4.03
N PRO A 172 -11.69 5.63 2.78
CA PRO A 172 -13.13 5.59 2.52
C PRO A 172 -13.76 4.21 2.68
N GLY A 173 -13.02 3.19 3.12
CA GLY A 173 -13.33 1.80 2.80
C GLY A 173 -13.07 1.57 1.31
N PHE A 174 -12.20 0.62 0.98
CA PHE A 174 -11.95 0.21 -0.40
C PHE A 174 -12.50 -1.21 -0.54
N ALA A 175 -13.46 -1.39 -1.43
CA ALA A 175 -13.97 -2.71 -1.77
C ALA A 175 -13.18 -3.25 -2.96
N PHE A 176 -12.67 -4.47 -2.85
CA PHE A 176 -12.08 -5.13 -4.00
C PHE A 176 -13.21 -5.56 -4.95
N GLU A 177 -12.84 -5.85 -6.20
CA GLU A 177 -13.78 -6.49 -7.12
C GLU A 177 -14.19 -7.84 -6.55
N ALA A 178 -15.49 -8.17 -6.60
CA ALA A 178 -16.08 -9.32 -5.91
C ALA A 178 -15.41 -10.67 -6.24
N ARG A 179 -14.75 -10.76 -7.39
CA ARG A 179 -13.98 -11.96 -7.80
C ARG A 179 -12.72 -12.21 -6.97
N PHE A 180 -12.14 -11.17 -6.37
CA PHE A 180 -10.91 -11.29 -5.59
C PHE A 180 -11.19 -11.56 -4.11
N GLU A 181 -12.30 -11.03 -3.59
CA GLU A 181 -12.71 -11.07 -2.18
C GLU A 181 -12.53 -12.46 -1.52
N PRO A 182 -12.98 -13.60 -2.12
CA PRO A 182 -12.86 -14.90 -1.46
C PRO A 182 -11.43 -15.38 -1.20
N CYS A 183 -10.44 -14.82 -1.90
CA CYS A 183 -9.03 -15.17 -1.73
C CYS A 183 -8.28 -14.15 -0.86
N LEU A 184 -8.86 -12.98 -0.65
CA LEU A 184 -8.31 -11.93 0.23
C LEU A 184 -8.79 -12.09 1.67
N HIS A 185 -9.86 -12.88 1.89
CA HIS A 185 -10.41 -13.23 3.19
C HIS A 185 -10.64 -14.75 3.26
N PRO A 186 -9.57 -15.57 3.34
CA PRO A 186 -9.70 -17.02 3.28
C PRO A 186 -10.40 -17.55 4.54
N TYR A 187 -11.37 -18.44 4.37
CA TYR A 187 -12.07 -19.09 5.49
C TYR A 187 -11.21 -20.09 6.27
N PHE A 188 -10.05 -20.47 5.73
CA PHE A 188 -9.15 -21.46 6.31
C PHE A 188 -7.70 -20.95 6.32
N PRO A 189 -6.88 -21.41 7.27
CA PRO A 189 -5.48 -21.03 7.35
C PRO A 189 -4.67 -21.36 6.06
N PRO A 190 -3.61 -20.60 5.75
CA PRO A 190 -3.20 -19.39 6.47
C PRO A 190 -4.16 -18.22 6.24
N TYR A 191 -4.46 -17.49 7.31
CA TYR A 191 -5.31 -16.31 7.24
C TYR A 191 -4.52 -15.11 6.70
N SER A 192 -5.22 -14.28 5.93
CA SER A 192 -4.72 -13.03 5.39
C SER A 192 -5.90 -12.09 5.27
N GLU A 193 -5.72 -10.81 5.56
CA GLU A 193 -6.80 -9.84 5.40
C GLU A 193 -6.26 -8.42 5.11
N PRO A 194 -6.69 -7.77 4.03
CA PRO A 194 -6.42 -6.35 3.78
C PRO A 194 -7.30 -5.47 4.67
N ALA A 195 -6.94 -5.35 5.95
CA ALA A 195 -7.77 -4.71 6.98
C ALA A 195 -8.02 -3.21 6.77
N TYR A 196 -7.04 -2.46 6.24
CA TYR A 196 -7.20 -1.01 6.02
C TYR A 196 -6.67 -0.58 4.67
N CYS A 197 -7.39 0.32 4.00
CA CYS A 197 -7.04 0.83 2.69
C CYS A 197 -7.16 2.36 2.63
N TRP A 198 -6.18 3.00 2.01
CA TRP A 198 -6.15 4.44 1.80
C TRP A 198 -6.01 4.79 0.33
N VAL A 199 -6.83 5.72 -0.13
CA VAL A 199 -6.82 6.23 -1.51
C VAL A 199 -6.77 7.75 -1.51
N LYS A 200 -6.34 8.33 -2.62
CA LYS A 200 -6.31 9.78 -2.83
C LYS A 200 -7.16 10.13 -4.05
N GLY A 201 -8.07 11.08 -3.87
CA GLY A 201 -9.04 11.43 -4.92
C GLY A 201 -8.35 11.89 -6.21
N GLY A 202 -8.78 11.35 -7.34
CA GLY A 202 -8.22 11.69 -8.66
C GLY A 202 -6.82 11.14 -8.94
N LEU A 203 -6.27 10.29 -8.06
CA LEU A 203 -4.99 9.61 -8.28
C LEU A 203 -5.17 8.10 -8.28
N PRO A 204 -4.37 7.35 -9.05
CA PRO A 204 -4.47 5.89 -9.13
C PRO A 204 -3.82 5.17 -7.95
N HIS A 205 -3.24 5.91 -7.00
CA HIS A 205 -2.46 5.32 -5.92
C HIS A 205 -3.37 4.73 -4.85
N ILE A 206 -2.96 3.59 -4.31
CA ILE A 206 -3.61 2.95 -3.17
C ILE A 206 -2.56 2.49 -2.16
N LYS A 207 -2.89 2.61 -0.88
CA LYS A 207 -2.14 2.00 0.22
C LYS A 207 -3.02 1.00 0.92
N ILE A 208 -2.44 -0.11 1.35
CA ILE A 208 -3.15 -1.21 2.00
C ILE A 208 -2.30 -1.66 3.18
N ALA A 209 -2.90 -1.80 4.35
CA ALA A 209 -2.34 -2.54 5.46
C ALA A 209 -2.99 -3.92 5.46
N VAL A 210 -2.17 -4.96 5.45
CA VAL A 210 -2.60 -6.37 5.45
C VAL A 210 -1.92 -7.08 6.62
N TYR A 211 -2.62 -8.02 7.24
CA TYR A 211 -1.98 -8.99 8.12
C TYR A 211 -2.02 -10.39 7.53
N ASN A 212 -1.08 -11.24 7.93
CA ASN A 212 -0.93 -12.62 7.47
C ASN A 212 -0.48 -13.53 8.61
N THR A 213 -1.19 -14.62 8.90
CA THR A 213 -0.77 -15.58 9.95
C THR A 213 0.36 -16.51 9.49
N SER A 214 0.91 -16.28 8.31
CA SER A 214 2.10 -16.99 7.83
C SER A 214 3.36 -16.34 8.39
N ASN A 215 4.41 -17.12 8.60
CA ASN A 215 5.71 -16.60 9.00
C ASN A 215 6.28 -15.67 7.92
N GLY A 216 6.88 -14.56 8.34
CA GLY A 216 7.60 -13.69 7.42
C GLY A 216 8.88 -14.34 6.92
N ASP A 217 9.15 -14.17 5.62
CA ASP A 217 10.43 -14.52 5.00
C ASP A 217 11.15 -13.26 4.51
N PRO A 218 12.45 -13.07 4.84
CA PRO A 218 13.18 -11.86 4.47
C PRO A 218 13.47 -11.75 2.96
N ILE A 219 13.41 -12.85 2.22
CA ILE A 219 13.79 -12.95 0.79
C ILE A 219 12.56 -13.22 -0.08
N LEU A 220 11.57 -13.96 0.42
CA LEU A 220 10.41 -14.38 -0.35
C LEU A 220 9.16 -13.54 -0.03
N LEU A 221 8.32 -13.35 -1.05
CA LEU A 221 6.99 -12.78 -0.89
C LEU A 221 6.01 -13.85 -0.46
N LEU A 222 5.10 -13.49 0.45
CA LEU A 222 3.91 -14.28 0.69
C LEU A 222 3.02 -14.20 -0.54
N ARG A 223 2.40 -15.32 -0.89
CA ARG A 223 1.43 -15.42 -1.98
C ARG A 223 0.27 -14.44 -1.77
N SER A 224 -0.20 -14.31 -0.53
CA SER A 224 -1.24 -13.36 -0.11
C SER A 224 -0.87 -11.90 -0.41
N GLU A 225 0.38 -11.49 -0.22
CA GLU A 225 0.84 -10.13 -0.56
C GLU A 225 0.72 -9.88 -2.07
N VAL A 226 1.15 -10.83 -2.88
CA VAL A 226 1.14 -10.70 -4.34
C VAL A 226 -0.29 -10.68 -4.88
N VAL A 227 -1.16 -11.58 -4.41
CA VAL A 227 -2.58 -11.58 -4.85
C VAL A 227 -3.31 -10.33 -4.39
N THR A 228 -3.00 -9.78 -3.20
CA THR A 228 -3.56 -8.50 -2.72
C THR A 228 -3.13 -7.34 -3.61
N ILE A 229 -1.84 -7.28 -3.99
CA ILE A 229 -1.32 -6.27 -4.92
C ILE A 229 -2.03 -6.37 -6.28
N ILE A 230 -2.12 -7.58 -6.84
CA ILE A 230 -2.76 -7.79 -8.15
C ILE A 230 -4.24 -7.42 -8.10
N ALA A 231 -4.96 -7.83 -7.06
CA ALA A 231 -6.36 -7.48 -6.86
C ALA A 231 -6.54 -5.96 -6.77
N ALA A 232 -5.70 -5.27 -6.01
CA ALA A 232 -5.75 -3.81 -5.88
C ALA A 232 -5.52 -3.11 -7.23
N ILE A 233 -4.50 -3.54 -7.99
CA ILE A 233 -4.21 -3.01 -9.32
C ILE A 233 -5.40 -3.24 -10.25
N ALA A 234 -5.90 -4.48 -10.32
CA ALA A 234 -6.99 -4.86 -11.21
C ALA A 234 -8.29 -4.11 -10.88
N THR A 235 -8.67 -4.01 -9.61
CA THR A 235 -9.85 -3.23 -9.18
C THR A 235 -9.72 -1.75 -9.54
N ARG A 236 -8.57 -1.12 -9.27
CA ARG A 236 -8.37 0.30 -9.61
C ARG A 236 -8.25 0.56 -11.12
N LEU A 237 -7.82 -0.42 -11.91
CA LEU A 237 -7.86 -0.39 -13.37
C LEU A 237 -9.28 -0.44 -13.96
N MET A 238 -10.30 -0.78 -13.17
CA MET A 238 -11.69 -0.76 -13.59
C MET A 238 -12.46 0.47 -13.11
N ASP A 239 -11.86 1.29 -12.23
CA ASP A 239 -12.47 2.53 -11.75
C ASP A 239 -12.57 3.57 -12.88
N GLU A 240 -13.81 3.95 -13.23
CA GLU A 240 -14.16 4.95 -14.25
C GLU A 240 -13.54 6.33 -13.95
N GLY A 241 -13.39 6.68 -12.67
CA GLY A 241 -12.71 7.90 -12.24
C GLY A 241 -11.22 7.93 -12.56
N LEU A 242 -10.64 6.79 -12.94
CA LEU A 242 -9.22 6.62 -13.23
C LEU A 242 -8.90 6.25 -14.68
N GLU A 243 -9.84 6.43 -15.62
CA GLU A 243 -9.64 6.14 -17.05
C GLU A 243 -8.37 6.77 -17.66
N LYS A 244 -7.85 7.85 -17.07
CA LYS A 244 -6.62 8.53 -17.54
C LYS A 244 -5.32 7.82 -17.16
N HIS A 245 -5.39 6.80 -16.31
CA HIS A 245 -4.23 6.12 -15.75
C HIS A 245 -4.14 4.68 -16.27
N LEU A 246 -2.94 4.22 -16.60
CA LEU A 246 -2.59 2.84 -16.93
C LEU A 246 -1.79 2.17 -15.83
N VAL A 247 -1.02 2.94 -15.07
CA VAL A 247 -0.22 2.43 -13.97
C VAL A 247 -0.95 2.71 -12.66
N ILE A 248 -1.21 1.67 -11.89
CA ILE A 248 -1.78 1.74 -10.54
C ILE A 248 -0.67 1.43 -9.53
N PRO A 249 -0.11 2.44 -8.83
CA PRO A 249 0.87 2.20 -7.79
C PRO A 249 0.18 1.73 -6.50
N VAL A 250 0.70 0.63 -5.96
CA VAL A 250 0.25 0.04 -4.69
C VAL A 250 1.38 0.15 -3.68
N MET A 251 1.07 0.63 -2.49
CA MET A 251 1.91 0.44 -1.30
C MET A 251 1.19 -0.54 -0.37
N LEU A 252 1.80 -1.70 -0.15
CA LEU A 252 1.32 -2.68 0.81
C LEU A 252 2.23 -2.63 2.04
N ILE A 253 1.64 -2.39 3.21
CA ILE A 253 2.30 -2.58 4.50
C ILE A 253 1.79 -3.91 5.03
N SER A 254 2.64 -4.92 4.93
CA SER A 254 2.30 -6.30 5.25
C SER A 254 2.84 -6.64 6.61
N PHE A 255 1.98 -7.09 7.52
CA PHE A 255 2.33 -7.61 8.82
C PHE A 255 2.15 -9.13 8.83
N MET A 256 3.00 -9.82 9.56
CA MET A 256 3.12 -11.28 9.51
C MET A 256 3.70 -11.86 10.79
N ALA A 257 3.46 -13.15 11.01
CA ALA A 257 3.96 -13.87 12.17
C ALA A 257 5.51 -13.90 12.22
N PRO A 258 6.13 -13.97 13.41
CA PRO A 258 5.50 -13.88 14.73
C PRO A 258 5.12 -12.46 15.18
N ALA A 259 5.65 -11.39 14.57
CA ALA A 259 5.27 -9.98 14.76
C ALA A 259 6.22 -9.09 13.95
N HIS A 260 6.28 -9.31 12.63
CA HIS A 260 7.10 -8.52 11.74
C HIS A 260 6.23 -7.77 10.75
N GLY A 261 6.73 -6.67 10.22
CA GLY A 261 6.14 -6.00 9.08
C GLY A 261 7.17 -5.66 8.02
N ARG A 262 6.70 -5.39 6.80
CA ARG A 262 7.50 -4.81 5.72
C ARG A 262 6.67 -3.90 4.84
N VAL A 263 7.35 -2.98 4.17
CA VAL A 263 6.76 -2.14 3.14
C VAL A 263 7.06 -2.73 1.78
N ILE A 264 6.04 -2.89 0.96
CA ILE A 264 6.12 -3.30 -0.43
C ILE A 264 5.53 -2.20 -1.30
N ILE A 265 6.27 -1.77 -2.32
CA ILE A 265 5.79 -0.85 -3.36
C ILE A 265 5.74 -1.61 -4.66
N ALA A 266 4.58 -1.61 -5.31
CA ALA A 266 4.36 -2.38 -6.52
C ALA A 266 3.61 -1.60 -7.59
N HIS A 267 3.85 -1.94 -8.85
CA HIS A 267 3.04 -1.52 -9.98
C HIS A 267 3.20 -2.50 -11.15
N TYR A 268 2.19 -2.58 -12.01
CA TYR A 268 2.28 -3.28 -13.28
C TYR A 268 2.71 -2.29 -14.38
N ASP A 269 3.79 -2.60 -15.08
CA ASP A 269 4.36 -1.72 -16.12
C ASP A 269 3.89 -2.05 -17.54
N GLY A 270 2.87 -2.90 -17.69
CA GLY A 270 2.39 -3.38 -19.00
C GLY A 270 3.03 -4.71 -19.44
N HIS A 271 4.12 -5.13 -18.78
CA HIS A 271 4.85 -6.36 -19.08
C HIS A 271 5.18 -7.19 -17.82
N ARG A 272 5.54 -6.52 -16.73
CA ARG A 272 6.02 -7.11 -15.48
C ARG A 272 5.33 -6.47 -14.29
N LEU A 273 5.14 -7.26 -13.24
CA LEU A 273 4.80 -6.75 -11.92
C LEU A 273 6.11 -6.36 -11.23
N ARG A 274 6.38 -5.06 -11.15
CA ARG A 274 7.57 -4.51 -10.50
C ARG A 274 7.29 -4.37 -9.02
N ILE A 275 8.11 -5.00 -8.19
CA ILE A 275 7.97 -4.99 -6.73
C ILE A 275 9.28 -4.51 -6.10
N GLN A 276 9.18 -3.58 -5.18
CA GLN A 276 10.23 -3.20 -4.25
C GLN A 276 9.77 -3.56 -2.84
N MET A 277 10.61 -4.25 -2.06
CA MET A 277 10.25 -4.59 -0.68
C MET A 277 11.37 -4.27 0.31
N SER A 278 11.00 -3.81 1.50
CA SER A 278 11.94 -3.61 2.61
C SER A 278 12.32 -4.94 3.25
N ASN A 279 13.35 -4.91 4.09
CA ASN A 279 13.57 -5.97 5.08
C ASN A 279 12.37 -6.09 6.02
N LEU A 280 12.27 -7.25 6.68
CA LEU A 280 11.36 -7.44 7.80
C LEU A 280 11.81 -6.57 8.98
N VAL A 281 10.84 -5.90 9.58
CA VAL A 281 11.02 -4.99 10.71
C VAL A 281 10.19 -5.53 11.87
N PRO A 282 10.78 -5.74 13.07
CA PRO A 282 10.02 -6.22 14.22
C PRO A 282 8.96 -5.19 14.65
N CYS A 283 7.84 -5.69 15.15
CA CYS A 283 6.75 -4.88 15.67
C CYS A 283 6.58 -5.21 17.16
N SER A 284 6.90 -4.25 18.01
CA SER A 284 6.67 -4.34 19.46
C SER A 284 6.32 -2.96 20.00
N SER A 285 5.74 -2.91 21.20
CA SER A 285 5.29 -1.64 21.79
C SER A 285 6.45 -0.70 22.14
N ASP A 286 7.64 -1.27 22.40
CA ASP A 286 8.85 -0.53 22.76
C ASP A 286 9.67 -0.05 21.55
N ASP A 287 9.40 -0.56 20.34
CA ASP A 287 10.15 -0.21 19.14
C ASP A 287 9.54 0.96 18.36
N ARG A 288 9.74 2.16 18.90
CA ARG A 288 9.27 3.40 18.28
C ARG A 288 9.87 3.64 16.88
N ALA A 289 11.09 3.17 16.62
CA ALA A 289 11.76 3.38 15.35
C ALA A 289 11.09 2.59 14.22
N SER A 290 10.66 1.36 14.52
CA SER A 290 9.90 0.50 13.59
C SER A 290 8.53 1.08 13.26
N TRP A 291 7.79 1.56 14.26
CA TRP A 291 6.51 2.22 14.03
C TRP A 291 6.65 3.55 13.26
N ASP A 292 7.68 4.35 13.57
CA ASP A 292 7.98 5.57 12.82
C ASP A 292 8.33 5.25 11.36
N PHE A 293 9.03 4.14 11.11
CA PHE A 293 9.26 3.66 9.75
C PHE A 293 7.94 3.40 9.00
N PHE A 294 7.01 2.62 9.55
CA PHE A 294 5.73 2.38 8.90
C PHE A 294 4.89 3.66 8.74
N ALA A 295 4.85 4.51 9.76
CA ALA A 295 4.12 5.77 9.73
C ALA A 295 4.64 6.71 8.61
N ARG A 296 5.97 6.77 8.38
CA ARG A 296 6.56 7.57 7.29
C ARG A 296 6.09 7.12 5.91
N TYR A 297 5.99 5.81 5.68
CA TYR A 297 5.51 5.25 4.43
C TYR A 297 4.00 5.40 4.29
N LEU A 298 3.24 5.11 5.34
CA LEU A 298 1.79 5.29 5.32
C LEU A 298 1.38 6.75 5.12
N ALA A 299 2.17 7.70 5.62
CA ALA A 299 1.99 9.13 5.40
C ALA A 299 2.69 9.68 4.14
N SER A 300 3.31 8.82 3.32
CA SER A 300 3.98 9.25 2.09
C SER A 300 3.04 10.02 1.16
N ASP A 301 3.52 11.04 0.45
CA ASP A 301 2.74 11.63 -0.64
C ASP A 301 2.83 10.75 -1.90
N ALA A 302 1.90 10.95 -2.84
CA ALA A 302 2.06 10.48 -4.21
C ALA A 302 3.09 11.38 -4.91
N ASN A 303 4.01 10.79 -5.70
CA ASN A 303 4.98 11.58 -6.43
C ASN A 303 4.30 12.27 -7.64
N PRO A 304 4.19 13.61 -7.65
CA PRO A 304 3.52 14.32 -8.73
C PRO A 304 4.28 14.25 -10.07
N LYS A 305 5.55 13.83 -10.05
CA LYS A 305 6.38 13.66 -11.25
C LYS A 305 6.29 12.26 -11.85
N ALA A 306 5.71 11.30 -11.14
CA ALA A 306 5.56 9.95 -11.64
C ALA A 306 4.42 9.91 -12.67
N ASP A 307 4.74 9.57 -13.92
CA ASP A 307 3.73 9.38 -14.95
C ASP A 307 3.00 8.05 -14.70
N THR A 308 1.68 8.13 -14.70
CA THR A 308 0.78 6.99 -14.53
C THR A 308 -0.14 6.82 -15.73
N SER A 309 -0.05 7.70 -16.74
CA SER A 309 -0.93 7.72 -17.91
C SER A 309 -0.50 6.76 -19.02
N MET A 310 0.73 6.27 -18.94
CA MET A 310 1.36 5.37 -19.90
C MET A 310 2.10 4.26 -19.15
N PHE A 311 2.13 3.06 -19.74
CA PHE A 311 3.08 2.04 -19.33
C PHE A 311 4.51 2.51 -19.64
N GLY A 312 5.48 2.15 -18.79
CA GLY A 312 6.87 2.57 -18.97
C GLY A 312 7.39 2.10 -20.34
N GLY A 313 7.78 3.05 -21.19
CA GLY A 313 8.47 2.73 -22.43
C GLY A 313 9.85 2.18 -22.10
N TYR A 314 10.17 1.01 -22.64
CA TYR A 314 11.52 0.47 -22.66
C TYR A 314 12.30 1.05 -23.83
#